data_AF-A0A3S4EUV8-F1
#
_entry.id   AF-A0A3S4EUV8-F1
#
_cell.length_a   1.000
_cell.length_b   1.000
_cell.length_c   1.000
_cell.angle_alpha   90.00
_cell.angle_beta   90.00
_cell.angle_gamma   90.00
#
_symmetry.space_group_name_H-M   'P 1'
#
loop_
_entity.id
_entity.type
_entity.pdbx_description
1 polymer ?
#
loop_
_entity_poly.entity_id
_entity_poly.type
_entity_poly.pdbx_seq_one_letter_code
_entity_poly.pdbx_strand_id
1 'polypeptide(L)'
;MTAGLTACASSPAPEEDSRLKEAYSACINTAQGSPEKIEACQSVLNVLKKDRKHQQFANEESVRVLDYQQCIQATRTGNDQAVKADCDKVWQEIRSHNNVQ
;
A
#
# COMPACT_ATOMS: atom_id res chain seq x y z
N MET A 1 -5.08 -14.66 -47.99
CA MET A 1 -5.02 -15.31 -46.67
C MET A 1 -3.57 -15.42 -46.27
N THR A 2 -3.17 -14.74 -45.20
CA THR A 2 -2.00 -15.08 -44.38
C THR A 2 -2.16 -14.29 -43.09
N ALA A 3 -2.74 -14.96 -42.10
CA ALA A 3 -2.78 -14.51 -40.72
C ALA A 3 -1.33 -14.37 -40.23
N GLY A 4 -0.80 -13.15 -40.23
CA GLY A 4 0.37 -12.80 -39.45
C GLY A 4 -0.06 -12.74 -38.00
N LEU A 5 0.13 -13.84 -37.28
CA LEU A 5 -0.01 -13.94 -35.83
C LEU A 5 0.74 -12.75 -35.21
N THR A 6 -0.02 -11.80 -34.67
CA THR A 6 0.52 -10.76 -33.81
C THR A 6 1.17 -11.48 -32.63
N ALA A 7 2.50 -11.56 -32.65
CA ALA A 7 3.29 -11.95 -31.51
C ALA A 7 2.77 -11.15 -30.31
N CYS A 8 2.30 -11.84 -29.28
CA CYS A 8 2.02 -11.24 -27.99
C CYS A 8 3.29 -10.47 -27.62
N ALA A 9 3.21 -9.13 -27.65
CA ALA A 9 4.23 -8.29 -27.09
C ALA A 9 4.24 -8.62 -25.60
N SER A 10 5.17 -9.47 -25.18
CA SER A 10 5.52 -9.64 -23.79
C SER A 10 6.10 -8.30 -23.33
N SER A 11 5.27 -7.35 -22.92
CA SER A 11 5.72 -6.16 -22.20
C SER A 11 6.44 -6.65 -20.94
N PRO A 12 7.78 -6.61 -20.86
CA PRO A 12 8.50 -7.35 -19.86
C PRO A 12 8.92 -6.41 -18.74
N ALA A 13 8.30 -6.53 -17.56
CA ALA A 13 8.72 -6.03 -16.25
C ALA A 13 8.35 -4.60 -15.76
N PRO A 14 8.56 -3.46 -16.47
CA PRO A 14 8.23 -2.14 -15.91
C PRO A 14 6.73 -1.91 -15.68
N GLU A 15 5.89 -2.40 -16.60
CA GLU A 15 4.44 -2.17 -16.53
C GLU A 15 3.80 -2.97 -15.39
N GLU A 16 4.26 -4.19 -15.14
CA GLU A 16 3.82 -4.97 -13.97
C GLU A 16 4.37 -4.42 -12.65
N ASP A 17 5.59 -3.88 -12.66
CA ASP A 17 6.21 -3.24 -11.49
C ASP A 17 5.37 -2.05 -11.01
N SER A 18 4.99 -1.17 -11.94
CA SER A 18 4.12 -0.03 -11.67
C SER A 18 2.73 -0.47 -11.19
N ARG A 19 2.13 -1.48 -11.84
CA ARG A 19 0.78 -1.96 -11.49
C ARG A 19 0.65 -2.49 -10.07
N LEU A 20 1.64 -3.22 -9.57
CA LEU A 20 1.58 -3.78 -8.21
C LEU A 20 1.71 -2.69 -7.14
N LYS A 21 2.55 -1.67 -7.39
CA LYS A 21 2.66 -0.48 -6.53
C LYS A 21 1.37 0.33 -6.56
N GLU A 22 0.85 0.63 -7.75
CA GLU A 22 -0.43 1.33 -7.93
C GLU A 22 -1.60 0.61 -7.25
N ALA A 23 -1.65 -0.72 -7.33
CA ALA A 23 -2.68 -1.51 -6.66
C ALA A 23 -2.61 -1.35 -5.13
N TYR A 24 -1.41 -1.32 -4.56
CA TYR A 24 -1.23 -1.02 -3.14
C TYR A 24 -1.64 0.43 -2.81
N SER A 25 -1.18 1.41 -3.60
CA SER A 25 -1.51 2.82 -3.40
C SER A 25 -3.02 3.08 -3.50
N ALA A 26 -3.72 2.42 -4.42
CA ALA A 26 -5.18 2.47 -4.52
C ALA A 26 -5.87 1.83 -3.30
N CYS A 27 -5.37 0.68 -2.85
CA CYS A 27 -5.88 0.01 -1.66
C CYS A 27 -5.76 0.92 -0.43
N ILE A 28 -4.56 1.47 -0.16
CA ILE A 28 -4.33 2.28 1.04
C ILE A 28 -5.14 3.58 1.01
N ASN A 29 -5.28 4.22 -0.16
CA ASN A 29 -6.10 5.42 -0.32
C ASN A 29 -7.60 5.18 -0.10
N THR A 30 -8.10 3.99 -0.41
CA THR A 30 -9.51 3.62 -0.21
C THR A 30 -9.79 3.04 1.18
N ALA A 31 -8.74 2.68 1.93
CA ALA A 31 -8.86 2.12 3.27
C ALA A 31 -9.39 3.10 4.32
N GLN A 32 -9.27 4.42 4.09
CA GLN A 32 -9.82 5.48 4.94
C GLN A 32 -9.47 5.33 6.44
N GLY A 33 -8.25 4.85 6.74
CA GLY A 33 -7.79 4.68 8.11
C GLY A 33 -8.41 3.48 8.84
N SER A 34 -9.27 2.68 8.19
CA SER A 34 -9.89 1.50 8.79
C SER A 34 -8.86 0.40 9.00
N PRO A 35 -8.67 -0.11 10.24
CA PRO A 35 -7.68 -1.16 10.50
C PRO A 35 -7.91 -2.43 9.67
N GLU A 36 -9.17 -2.82 9.46
CA GLU A 36 -9.54 -3.99 8.66
C GLU A 36 -9.17 -3.82 7.19
N LYS A 37 -9.48 -2.66 6.60
CA LYS A 37 -9.15 -2.39 5.19
C LYS A 37 -7.64 -2.27 4.98
N ILE A 38 -6.94 -1.69 5.95
CA ILE A 38 -5.49 -1.56 5.93
C ILE A 38 -4.82 -2.94 6.03
N GLU A 39 -5.34 -3.82 6.89
CA GLU A 39 -4.87 -5.21 6.98
C GLU A 39 -5.05 -5.94 5.64
N ALA A 40 -6.17 -5.73 4.95
CA ALA A 40 -6.36 -6.28 3.61
C ALA A 40 -5.29 -5.78 2.60
N CYS A 41 -4.87 -4.51 2.68
CA CYS A 41 -3.81 -3.97 1.83
C CYS A 41 -2.43 -4.59 2.09
N GLN A 42 -2.19 -5.17 3.27
CA GLN A 42 -0.92 -5.86 3.57
C GLN A 42 -0.71 -7.09 2.68
N SER A 43 -1.79 -7.70 2.17
CA SER A 43 -1.67 -8.81 1.21
C SER A 43 -0.90 -8.41 -0.06
N VAL A 44 -1.11 -7.17 -0.54
CA VAL A 44 -0.41 -6.62 -1.71
C VAL A 44 1.07 -6.36 -1.38
N LEU A 45 1.35 -5.79 -0.20
CA LEU A 45 2.74 -5.63 0.27
C LEU A 45 3.47 -6.97 0.40
N ASN A 46 2.79 -8.01 0.85
CA ASN A 46 3.37 -9.35 0.95
C ASN A 46 3.67 -9.97 -0.41
N VAL A 47 2.92 -9.62 -1.46
CA VAL A 47 3.25 -9.98 -2.84
C VAL A 47 4.47 -9.19 -3.31
N LEU A 48 4.46 -7.87 -3.13
CA LEU A 48 5.57 -6.98 -3.50
C LEU A 48 6.89 -7.41 -2.83
N LYS A 49 6.89 -7.79 -1.55
CA LYS A 49 8.09 -8.25 -0.83
C LYS A 49 8.79 -9.46 -1.45
N LYS A 50 8.09 -10.27 -2.25
CA LYS A 50 8.65 -11.48 -2.88
C LYS A 50 9.61 -11.14 -4.01
N ASP A 51 9.46 -9.98 -4.65
CA ASP A 51 10.40 -9.50 -5.67
C ASP A 51 11.39 -8.51 -5.05
N ARG A 52 12.68 -8.76 -5.25
CA ARG A 52 13.76 -7.90 -4.77
C ARG A 52 13.64 -6.46 -5.30
N LYS A 53 13.08 -6.26 -6.50
CA LYS A 53 12.83 -4.93 -7.08
C LYS A 53 11.86 -4.09 -6.26
N HIS A 54 10.94 -4.74 -5.57
CA HIS A 54 9.86 -4.12 -4.81
C HIS A 54 10.08 -4.16 -3.30
N GLN A 55 11.03 -4.96 -2.84
CA GLN A 55 11.24 -5.23 -1.43
C GLN A 55 11.47 -3.96 -0.59
N GLN A 56 12.26 -3.00 -1.09
CA GLN A 56 12.49 -1.74 -0.36
C GLN A 56 11.18 -0.98 -0.15
N PHE A 57 10.45 -0.72 -1.24
CA PHE A 57 9.14 -0.08 -1.21
C PHE A 57 8.19 -0.77 -0.24
N ALA A 58 8.06 -2.10 -0.37
CA ALA A 58 7.12 -2.86 0.42
C ALA A 58 7.48 -2.93 1.91
N ASN A 59 8.77 -2.89 2.24
CA ASN A 59 9.24 -2.83 3.63
C ASN A 59 8.96 -1.45 4.25
N GLU A 60 9.28 -0.37 3.54
CA GLU A 60 8.99 1.00 4.00
C GLU A 60 7.49 1.19 4.26
N GLU A 61 6.65 0.79 3.31
CA GLU A 61 5.20 0.86 3.45
C GLU A 61 4.65 -0.03 4.56
N SER A 62 5.24 -1.20 4.78
CA SER A 62 4.83 -2.07 5.90
C SER A 62 5.10 -1.43 7.25
N VAL A 63 6.22 -0.74 7.41
CA VAL A 63 6.56 -0.03 8.65
C VAL A 63 5.59 1.12 8.88
N ARG A 64 5.38 1.97 7.85
CA ARG A 64 4.45 3.10 7.94
C ARG A 64 3.03 2.67 8.35
N VAL A 65 2.52 1.61 7.72
CA VAL A 65 1.20 1.05 8.03
C VAL A 65 1.15 0.45 9.43
N LEU A 66 2.20 -0.27 9.85
CA LEU A 66 2.29 -0.84 11.19
C LEU A 66 2.26 0.24 12.27
N ASP A 67 3.00 1.34 12.09
CA ASP A 67 3.01 2.47 13.03
C ASP A 67 1.60 3.07 13.20
N TYR A 68 0.88 3.26 12.08
CA TYR A 68 -0.51 3.72 12.14
C TYR A 68 -1.43 2.71 12.84
N GLN A 69 -1.30 1.41 12.57
CA GLN A 69 -2.11 0.37 13.23
C GLN A 69 -1.87 0.33 14.75
N GLN A 70 -0.61 0.47 15.19
CA GLN A 70 -0.30 0.54 16.62
C GLN A 70 -0.89 1.80 17.25
N CYS A 71 -0.75 2.94 16.56
CA CYS A 71 -1.33 4.21 17.00
C CYS A 71 -2.85 4.10 17.20
N ILE A 72 -3.57 3.62 16.19
CA ILE A 72 -5.04 3.55 16.26
C ILE A 72 -5.52 2.48 17.26
N GLN A 73 -4.74 1.42 17.51
CA GLN A 73 -5.05 0.49 18.59
C GLN A 73 -4.91 1.14 19.98
N ALA A 74 -3.89 1.97 20.21
CA ALA A 74 -3.76 2.71 21.46
C ALA A 74 -4.95 3.66 21.72
N THR A 75 -5.57 4.20 20.67
CA THR A 75 -6.81 5.00 20.82
C THR A 75 -8.03 4.18 21.21
N ARG A 76 -8.03 2.87 20.96
CA ARG A 76 -9.17 1.98 21.27
C ARG A 76 -9.14 1.49 22.71
N THR A 77 -7.97 1.53 23.36
CA THR A 77 -7.79 1.09 24.75
C THR A 77 -7.98 2.21 25.78
N GLY A 78 -8.26 3.44 25.35
CA GLY A 78 -8.51 4.60 26.20
C GLY A 78 -9.37 5.68 25.52
N ASN A 79 -9.67 6.78 26.23
CA ASN A 79 -10.43 7.91 25.69
C ASN A 79 -9.50 9.08 25.31
N ASP A 80 -8.59 8.83 24.35
CA ASP A 80 -7.52 9.77 24.02
C ASP A 80 -7.72 10.40 22.63
N GLN A 81 -8.47 11.51 22.62
CA GLN A 81 -8.71 12.31 21.41
C GLN A 81 -7.42 12.93 20.85
N ALA A 82 -6.42 13.21 21.69
CA ALA A 82 -5.16 13.78 21.26
C ALA A 82 -4.33 12.73 20.51
N VAL A 83 -4.22 11.52 21.06
CA VAL A 83 -3.59 10.38 20.37
C VAL A 83 -4.32 10.08 19.08
N LYS A 84 -5.66 10.15 19.04
CA LYS A 84 -6.40 9.98 17.79
C LYS A 84 -6.02 11.03 16.74
N ALA A 85 -5.94 12.30 17.12
CA ALA A 85 -5.54 13.36 16.19
C ALA A 85 -4.12 13.14 15.65
N ASP A 86 -3.21 12.60 16.47
CA ASP A 86 -1.86 12.25 16.03
C ASP A 86 -1.85 11.04 15.08
N CYS A 87 -2.65 10.00 15.35
CA CYS A 87 -2.82 8.89 14.41
C CYS A 87 -3.39 9.36 13.07
N ASP A 88 -4.35 10.30 13.09
CA ASP A 88 -4.95 10.85 11.87
C ASP A 88 -3.90 11.63 11.05
N LYS A 89 -2.87 12.25 11.68
CA LYS A 89 -1.73 12.85 10.98
C LYS A 89 -0.83 11.79 10.34
N VAL A 90 -0.48 10.73 11.07
CA VAL A 90 0.28 9.60 10.52
C VAL A 90 -0.43 9.01 9.30
N TRP A 91 -1.76 8.88 9.36
CA TRP A 91 -2.57 8.44 8.23
C TRP A 91 -2.48 9.38 7.02
N GLN A 92 -2.54 10.69 7.24
CA GLN A 92 -2.39 11.69 6.18
C GLN A 92 -1.03 11.60 5.51
N GLU A 93 0.05 11.35 6.26
CA GLU A 93 1.41 11.18 5.72
C GLU A 93 1.50 9.93 4.85
N ILE A 94 0.95 8.80 5.30
CA ILE A 94 0.90 7.54 4.51
C ILE A 94 0.20 7.79 3.18
N ARG A 95 -0.97 8.43 3.21
CA ARG A 95 -1.74 8.72 2.00
C ARG A 95 -1.03 9.71 1.08
N SER A 96 -0.42 10.75 1.65
CA SER A 96 0.35 11.73 0.88
C SER A 96 1.50 11.06 0.15
N HIS A 97 2.23 10.15 0.80
CA HIS A 97 3.28 9.37 0.17
C HIS A 97 2.76 8.51 -0.99
N ASN A 98 1.61 7.84 -0.80
CA ASN A 98 1.01 6.96 -1.80
C ASN A 98 0.24 7.68 -2.92
N ASN A 99 0.05 9.00 -2.85
CA ASN A 99 -0.54 9.80 -3.92
C ASN A 99 0.49 10.35 -4.91
N VAL A 100 1.78 10.26 -4.58
CA VAL A 100 2.88 10.86 -5.34
C VAL A 100 3.76 9.76 -5.99
N GLN A 101 3.40 8.50 -5.80
CA GLN A 101 4.10 7.32 -6.32
C GLN A 101 3.59 6.88 -7.70
#